data_AF-A0A1Y1KL71-F1
#
_entry.id   AF-A0A1Y1KL71-F1
#
_cell.length_a   1.000
_cell.length_b   1.000
_cell.length_c   1.000
_cell.angle_alpha   90.00
_cell.angle_beta   90.00
_cell.angle_gamma   90.00
#
_symmetry.space_group_name_H-M   'P 1'
#
loop_
_entity.id
_entity.type
_entity.pdbx_description
1 polymer ?
#
loop_
_entity_poly.entity_id
_entity_poly.type
_entity_poly.pdbx_seq_one_letter_code
_entity_poly.pdbx_strand_id
1 'polypeptide(L)'
;MECRTIFSTHYHSLVDFYSGYENIQLGHMACMTEEQEEDDPMMSVTLLYQLKEGNCPKSYGFNAAKLAGLPKEIIASAHKIATELETVTKQKKMLRALLLSRNADFVRKTLRAVF
;
A
#
# COMPACT_ATOMS: atom_id res chain seq x y z
N MET A 1 10.06 -19.53 -23.81
CA MET A 1 8.72 -19.12 -24.25
C MET A 1 8.30 -17.96 -23.38
N GLU A 2 8.02 -16.81 -23.98
CA GLU A 2 7.48 -15.65 -23.27
C GLU A 2 6.02 -15.50 -23.70
N CYS A 3 5.11 -15.40 -22.73
CA CYS A 3 3.68 -15.25 -22.98
C CYS A 3 3.17 -13.93 -22.41
N ARG A 4 2.14 -13.36 -23.06
CA ARG A 4 1.43 -12.20 -22.54
C ARG A 4 0.59 -12.63 -21.32
N THR A 5 0.74 -11.94 -20.20
CA THR A 5 0.10 -12.31 -18.92
C THR A 5 -0.51 -11.08 -18.26
N ILE A 6 -1.71 -11.24 -17.71
CA ILE A 6 -2.33 -10.29 -16.78
C ILE A 6 -2.44 -11.00 -15.43
N PHE A 7 -1.92 -10.38 -14.38
CA PHE A 7 -1.92 -10.95 -13.03
C PHE A 7 -2.50 -9.94 -12.04
N SER A 8 -3.66 -10.25 -11.47
CA SER A 8 -4.28 -9.44 -10.41
C SER A 8 -3.89 -9.99 -9.04
N THR A 9 -3.47 -9.10 -8.12
CA THR A 9 -3.07 -9.49 -6.76
C THR A 9 -3.49 -8.45 -5.73
N HIS A 10 -3.73 -8.90 -4.50
CA HIS A 10 -3.91 -8.05 -3.33
C HIS A 10 -2.64 -7.91 -2.48
N TYR A 11 -1.54 -8.59 -2.87
CA TYR A 11 -0.27 -8.55 -2.14
C TYR A 11 0.54 -7.33 -2.55
N HIS A 12 0.40 -6.22 -1.81
CA HIS A 12 1.16 -4.98 -2.06
C HIS A 12 2.69 -5.21 -2.04
N SER A 13 3.16 -6.10 -1.17
CA SER A 13 4.58 -6.46 -1.08
C SER A 13 5.14 -7.08 -2.35
N LEU A 14 4.30 -7.74 -3.16
CA LEU A 14 4.70 -8.32 -4.43
C LEU A 14 4.88 -7.24 -5.50
N VAL A 15 3.99 -6.25 -5.49
CA VAL A 15 4.05 -5.08 -6.37
C VAL A 15 5.32 -4.27 -6.09
N ASP A 16 5.64 -4.04 -4.82
CA ASP A 16 6.90 -3.40 -4.42
C ASP A 16 8.14 -4.16 -4.94
N PHE A 17 8.10 -5.50 -4.88
CA PHE A 17 9.22 -6.35 -5.26
C PHE A 17 9.50 -6.30 -6.77
N TYR A 18 8.45 -6.30 -7.59
CA TYR A 18 8.58 -6.25 -9.04
C TYR A 18 8.69 -4.84 -9.63
N SER A 19 8.62 -3.80 -8.78
CA SER A 19 8.90 -2.43 -9.18
C SER A 19 10.33 -2.32 -9.74
N GLY A 20 10.46 -2.04 -11.03
CA GLY A 20 11.74 -1.85 -11.72
C GLY A 20 12.21 -3.02 -12.59
N TYR A 21 11.42 -4.08 -12.73
CA TYR A 21 11.69 -5.13 -13.71
C TYR A 21 11.27 -4.67 -15.11
N GLU A 22 12.18 -4.73 -16.09
CA GLU A 22 11.96 -4.22 -17.45
C GLU A 22 10.81 -4.90 -18.19
N ASN A 23 10.55 -6.18 -17.89
CA ASN A 23 9.51 -6.98 -18.52
C ASN A 23 8.19 -7.02 -17.75
N ILE A 24 8.05 -6.24 -16.66
CA ILE A 24 6.85 -6.19 -15.83
C ILE A 24 6.33 -4.76 -15.77
N GLN A 25 5.10 -4.57 -16.26
CA GLN A 25 4.38 -3.30 -16.11
C GLN A 25 3.39 -3.41 -14.96
N LEU A 26 3.40 -2.40 -14.09
CA LEU A 26 2.50 -2.30 -12.96
C LEU A 26 1.30 -1.43 -13.33
N GLY A 27 0.11 -1.83 -12.89
CA GLY A 27 -1.10 -1.07 -13.10
C GLY A 27 -2.13 -1.32 -11.99
N HIS A 28 -3.03 -0.36 -11.82
CA HIS A 28 -4.11 -0.41 -10.84
C HIS A 28 -5.40 0.18 -11.40
N MET A 29 -6.53 -0.15 -10.77
CA MET A 29 -7.81 0.49 -11.07
C MET A 29 -7.87 1.86 -10.39
N ALA A 30 -8.09 2.89 -11.18
CA ALA A 30 -8.18 4.27 -10.71
C ALA A 30 -9.40 4.48 -9.82
N CYS A 31 -9.19 5.33 -8.83
CA CYS A 31 -10.17 5.70 -7.82
C CYS A 31 -10.02 7.19 -7.50
N MET A 32 -11.14 7.89 -7.33
CA MET A 32 -11.17 9.26 -6.83
C MET A 32 -11.55 9.23 -5.34
N THR A 33 -10.87 10.04 -4.53
CA THR A 33 -11.21 10.24 -3.12
C THR A 33 -11.67 11.67 -2.95
N GLU A 34 -12.86 11.89 -2.39
CA GLU A 34 -13.29 13.23 -1.99
C GLU A 34 -12.94 13.41 -0.52
N GLU A 35 -12.12 14.43 -0.24
CA GLU A 35 -11.94 14.97 1.09
C GLU A 35 -13.19 15.80 1.41
N GLN A 36 -14.24 15.17 1.96
CA GLN A 36 -15.35 15.93 2.51
C GLN A 36 -14.93 16.57 3.84
N GLU A 37 -15.51 17.74 4.08
CA GLU A 37 -15.24 18.72 5.13
C GLU A 37 -15.15 18.14 6.56
N GLU A 38 -14.60 18.97 7.46
CA GLU A 38 -14.01 18.74 8.80
C GLU A 38 -14.80 17.85 9.81
N ASP A 39 -16.02 17.40 9.50
CA ASP A 39 -16.92 16.68 10.41
C ASP A 39 -17.05 15.16 10.18
N ASP A 40 -16.50 14.58 9.10
CA ASP A 40 -16.41 13.12 8.94
C ASP A 40 -14.99 12.69 8.49
N PRO A 41 -14.14 12.14 9.39
CA PRO A 41 -12.76 11.77 9.08
C PRO A 41 -12.61 10.59 8.10
N MET A 42 -13.70 10.14 7.47
CA MET A 42 -13.73 8.99 6.57
C MET A 42 -14.10 9.42 5.14
N MET A 43 -13.09 9.51 4.29
CA MET A 43 -13.19 9.88 2.88
C MET A 43 -14.19 9.01 2.09
N SER A 44 -14.97 9.64 1.21
CA SER A 44 -15.76 8.92 0.21
C SER A 44 -14.86 8.52 -0.97
N VAL A 45 -15.13 7.34 -1.53
CA VAL A 45 -14.36 6.78 -2.67
C VAL A 45 -15.30 6.56 -3.84
N THR A 46 -14.88 7.06 -5.00
CA THR A 46 -15.54 6.85 -6.29
C THR A 46 -14.65 5.97 -7.17
N LEU A 47 -15.15 4.78 -7.52
CA LEU A 47 -14.45 3.85 -8.42
C LEU A 47 -14.58 4.35 -9.86
N LEU A 48 -13.46 4.63 -10.52
CA LEU A 48 -13.44 5.15 -11.89
C LEU A 48 -13.39 4.04 -12.95
N TYR A 49 -13.16 2.79 -12.54
CA TYR A 49 -13.06 1.60 -13.41
C TYR A 49 -12.08 1.74 -14.59
N GLN A 50 -11.05 2.58 -14.42
CA GLN A 50 -10.04 2.85 -15.44
C GLN A 50 -8.70 2.23 -15.04
N LEU A 51 -8.07 1.44 -15.92
CA LEU A 51 -6.69 0.98 -15.72
C LEU A 51 -5.73 2.17 -15.85
N LYS A 52 -4.93 2.40 -14.82
CA LYS A 52 -3.83 3.36 -14.82
C LYS A 52 -2.51 2.66 -14.55
N GLU A 53 -1.44 3.21 -15.10
CA GLU A 53 -0.09 2.74 -14.85
C GLU A 53 0.35 3.04 -13.42
N GLY A 54 1.27 2.22 -12.91
CA GLY A 54 1.88 2.36 -11.59
C GLY A 54 1.12 1.65 -10.47
N ASN A 55 1.64 1.82 -9.26
CA ASN A 55 1.15 1.12 -8.06
C ASN A 55 -0.10 1.81 -7.51
N CYS A 56 -1.00 1.00 -6.95
CA CYS A 56 -2.18 1.53 -6.24
C CYS A 56 -1.70 2.30 -4.99
N PRO A 57 -2.00 3.60 -4.83
CA PRO A 57 -1.40 4.41 -3.76
C PRO A 57 -1.92 4.03 -2.36
N LYS A 58 -3.14 3.49 -2.25
CA LYS A 58 -3.76 3.09 -0.97
C LYS A 58 -4.70 1.89 -1.15
N SER A 59 -4.98 1.18 -0.06
CA SER A 59 -6.06 0.19 -0.02
C SER A 59 -7.40 0.90 0.15
N TYR A 60 -8.36 0.60 -0.72
CA TYR A 60 -9.71 1.17 -0.65
C TYR A 60 -10.72 0.29 0.11
N GLY A 61 -10.25 -0.78 0.76
CA GLY A 61 -11.10 -1.75 1.45
C GLY A 61 -11.95 -1.12 2.57
N PHE A 62 -11.38 -0.19 3.35
CA PHE A 62 -12.12 0.52 4.39
C PHE A 62 -13.22 1.43 3.83
N ASN A 63 -12.97 2.05 2.67
CA ASN A 63 -13.97 2.89 2.01
C ASN A 63 -15.11 2.04 1.44
N ALA A 64 -14.81 0.88 0.87
CA ALA A 64 -15.82 -0.09 0.44
C ALA A 64 -16.66 -0.61 1.63
N ALA A 65 -16.03 -0.90 2.78
CA ALA A 65 -16.74 -1.28 4.00
C ALA A 65 -17.68 -0.16 4.50
N LYS A 66 -17.27 1.10 4.42
CA LYS A 66 -18.13 2.25 4.72
C LYS A 66 -19.36 2.29 3.81
N LEU A 67 -19.15 2.17 2.49
CA LEU A 67 -20.23 2.17 1.51
C LEU A 67 -21.21 1.01 1.72
N ALA A 68 -20.72 -0.13 2.22
CA ALA A 68 -21.55 -1.27 2.59
C ALA A 68 -22.32 -1.09 3.92
N GLY A 69 -22.17 0.05 4.61
CA GLY A 69 -22.89 0.36 5.83
C GLY A 69 -22.33 -0.28 7.09
N LEU A 70 -21.04 -0.66 7.12
CA LEU A 70 -20.43 -1.17 8.35
C LEU A 70 -20.34 -0.07 9.44
N PRO A 71 -20.54 -0.42 10.72
CA PRO A 71 -20.38 0.51 11.84
C PRO A 71 -19.00 1.19 11.86
N LYS A 72 -18.99 2.49 12.15
CA LYS A 72 -17.76 3.31 12.15
C LYS A 72 -16.72 2.79 13.13
N GLU A 73 -17.15 2.25 14.27
CA GLU A 73 -16.29 1.71 15.32
C GLU A 73 -15.50 0.49 14.84
N ILE A 74 -16.14 -0.36 14.02
CA ILE A 74 -15.49 -1.55 13.43
C ILE A 74 -14.43 -1.11 12.42
N ILE A 75 -14.77 -0.16 11.54
CA ILE A 75 -13.85 0.35 10.53
C ILE A 75 -12.65 1.04 11.18
N ALA A 76 -12.88 1.87 12.20
CA ALA A 76 -11.83 2.54 12.96
C ALA A 76 -10.89 1.55 13.67
N SER A 77 -11.45 0.53 14.33
CA SER A 77 -10.66 -0.52 14.98
C SER A 77 -9.80 -1.30 13.97
N ALA A 78 -10.39 -1.71 12.85
CA ALA A 78 -9.68 -2.42 11.79
C ALA A 78 -8.57 -1.57 11.16
N HIS A 79 -8.80 -0.26 10.96
CA HIS A 79 -7.79 0.67 10.45
C HIS A 79 -6.60 0.78 11.41
N LYS A 80 -6.85 0.86 12.72
CA LYS A 80 -5.79 0.88 13.73
C LYS A 80 -4.92 -0.38 13.67
N ILE A 81 -5.55 -1.55 13.66
CA ILE A 81 -4.84 -2.85 13.60
C ILE A 81 -4.03 -2.96 12.31
N ALA A 82 -4.59 -2.55 11.16
CA ALA A 82 -3.88 -2.57 9.89
C ALA A 82 -2.63 -1.66 9.91
N THR A 83 -2.77 -0.45 10.45
CA THR A 83 -1.66 0.51 10.59
C THR A 83 -0.53 -0.05 11.46
N GLU A 84 -0.88 -0.72 12.57
CA GLU A 84 0.10 -1.38 13.45
C GLU A 84 0.85 -2.51 12.73
N LEU A 85 0.12 -3.37 12.00
CA LEU A 85 0.71 -4.47 11.23
C LEU A 85 1.62 -3.99 10.10
N GLU A 86 1.24 -2.93 9.39
CA GLU A 86 2.06 -2.30 8.35
C GLU A 86 3.36 -1.74 8.94
N THR A 87 3.27 -1.07 10.10
CA THR A 87 4.43 -0.52 10.81
C THR A 87 5.41 -1.62 11.21
N VAL A 88 4.93 -2.69 11.84
CA VAL A 88 5.75 -3.86 12.22
C VAL A 88 6.40 -4.51 10.99
N THR A 89 5.65 -4.63 9.89
CA THR A 89 6.15 -5.23 8.65
C THR A 89 7.25 -4.37 8.01
N LYS A 90 7.08 -3.05 8.02
CA LYS A 90 8.08 -2.09 7.51
C LYS A 90 9.37 -2.14 8.33
N GLN A 91 9.26 -2.17 9.66
CA GLN A 91 10.41 -2.32 10.56
C GLN A 91 11.16 -3.63 10.30
N LYS A 92 10.45 -4.76 10.16
CA LYS A 92 11.07 -6.06 9.83
C LYS A 92 11.78 -6.05 8.48
N LYS A 93 11.18 -5.45 7.45
CA LYS A 93 11.82 -5.28 6.13
C LYS A 93 13.11 -4.47 6.24
N MET A 94 13.08 -3.35 6.96
CA MET A 94 14.23 -2.48 7.15
C MET A 94 15.35 -3.15 7.94
N LEU A 95 15.02 -3.87 9.02
CA LEU A 95 16.00 -4.64 9.79
C LEU A 95 16.65 -5.72 8.93
N ARG A 96 15.88 -6.45 8.12
CA ARG A 96 16.43 -7.43 7.17
C ARG A 96 17.36 -6.77 6.16
N ALA A 97 16.98 -5.62 5.59
CA ALA A 97 17.82 -4.88 4.65
C ALA A 97 19.15 -4.44 5.30
N LEU A 98 19.10 -3.96 6.55
CA LEU A 98 20.30 -3.62 7.32
C LEU A 98 21.22 -4.83 7.52
N LEU A 99 20.68 -5.96 8.01
CA LEU A 99 21.47 -7.18 8.29
C LEU A 99 22.10 -7.78 7.03
N LEU A 100 21.44 -7.67 5.88
CA LEU A 100 21.93 -8.18 4.60
C LEU A 100 22.85 -7.19 3.87
N SER A 101 22.83 -5.91 4.26
CA SER A 101 23.65 -4.90 3.60
C SER A 101 25.12 -5.04 3.99
N ARG A 102 26.00 -5.08 2.99
CA ARG A 102 27.47 -5.00 3.16
C ARG A 102 28.00 -3.58 3.03
N ASN A 103 27.12 -2.60 2.85
CA ASN A 103 27.47 -1.21 2.61
C ASN A 103 27.29 -0.38 3.89
N ALA A 104 28.40 0.05 4.49
CA ALA A 104 28.43 0.81 5.74
C ALA A 104 27.71 2.17 5.63
N ASP A 105 27.70 2.81 4.46
CA ASP A 105 27.03 4.11 4.25
C ASP A 105 25.51 3.94 4.19
N PHE A 106 25.02 2.86 3.58
CA PHE A 106 23.60 2.52 3.59
C PHE A 106 23.11 2.23 5.02
N VAL A 107 23.89 1.47 5.81
CA VAL A 107 23.60 1.20 7.22
C VAL A 107 23.54 2.50 8.01
N ARG A 108 24.54 3.38 7.88
CA ARG A 108 24.59 4.67 8.59
C ARG A 108 23.42 5.58 8.24
N LYS A 109 23.07 5.69 6.95
CA LYS A 109 21.94 6.50 6.48
C LYS A 109 20.61 5.99 7.02
N THR A 110 20.44 4.66 7.02
CA THR A 110 19.21 4.03 7.50
C THR A 110 19.07 4.15 9.02
N LEU A 111 20.17 3.99 9.79
CA LEU A 111 20.12 4.18 11.25
C LEU A 111 19.77 5.62 11.65
N ARG A 112 20.28 6.64 10.94
CA ARG A 112 19.92 8.05 11.15
C ARG A 112 18.48 8.42 10.78
N ALA A 113 17.80 7.60 9.98
CA ALA A 113 16.41 7.82 9.63
C ALA A 113 15.44 7.21 10.67
N VAL A 114 15.98 6.45 11.63
CA VAL A 114 15.23 5.64 12.60
C VAL A 114 15.46 6.13 14.03
N PHE A 115 16.65 6.68 14.30
CA PHE A 115 17.04 7.37 15.54
C PHE A 115 17.41 8.81 15.23
#